data_AF-A0AA39VEQ0-F1
#
_entry.id   AF-A0AA39VEQ0-F1
#
_cell.length_a   1.000
_cell.length_b   1.000
_cell.length_c   1.000
_cell.angle_alpha   90.00
_cell.angle_beta   90.00
_cell.angle_gamma   90.00
#
_symmetry.space_group_name_H-M   'P 1'
#
loop_
_entity.id
_entity.type
_entity.pdbx_description
1 polymer ?
#
loop_
_entity_poly.entity_id
_entity_poly.type
_entity_poly.pdbx_seq_one_letter_code
_entity_poly.pdbx_strand_id
1 'polypeptide(L)'
;MAGIGVSDHRSLILIVAAASMLVTVSEANRDWYYGGGFNYTTHWPWGPRNDSHSLNNTNEPNKLIVGGSDHWHYGFNYSVWAFQNNPFYVNDVLVFKYDPPSKTPFHHSVYLLPNMWSYMTCDLSRAKLIANTTQGDGEGFKFVLKKWQPYYFVCGESGGLHCRDGRMKFFVMPMLRRWHY
;
A
#
# COMPACT_ATOMS: atom_id res chain seq x y z
N MET A 1 37.76 -31.87 54.64
CA MET A 1 38.88 -30.94 54.45
C MET A 1 38.81 -30.37 53.04
N ALA A 2 38.89 -29.04 52.96
CA ALA A 2 39.21 -28.19 51.81
C ALA A 2 38.38 -28.36 50.52
N GLY A 3 37.77 -27.34 49.90
CA GLY A 3 37.80 -25.90 50.14
C GLY A 3 37.72 -25.16 48.79
N ILE A 4 36.84 -24.15 48.71
CA ILE A 4 36.96 -22.85 47.99
C ILE A 4 37.25 -22.95 46.47
N GLY A 5 36.39 -22.61 45.51
CA GLY A 5 35.43 -21.51 45.39
C GLY A 5 36.04 -20.34 44.61
N VAL A 6 35.76 -20.18 43.31
CA VAL A 6 35.75 -18.86 42.59
C VAL A 6 34.83 -18.95 41.37
N SER A 7 33.79 -18.10 41.39
CA SER A 7 33.13 -17.37 40.30
C SER A 7 33.50 -17.71 38.85
N ASP A 8 32.49 -17.97 38.02
CA ASP A 8 32.44 -17.20 36.77
C ASP A 8 31.01 -16.91 36.30
N HIS A 9 30.61 -15.65 36.48
CA HIS A 9 29.36 -15.02 36.06
C HIS A 9 29.04 -15.22 34.56
N ARG A 10 30.00 -15.73 33.78
CA ARG A 10 29.89 -16.04 32.35
C ARG A 10 28.93 -17.19 32.04
N SER A 11 28.84 -18.22 32.88
CA SER A 11 27.89 -19.34 32.63
C SER A 11 26.43 -18.93 32.82
N LEU A 12 26.13 -18.05 33.79
CA LEU A 12 24.77 -17.55 33.99
C LEU A 12 24.36 -16.55 32.91
N ILE A 13 25.30 -15.72 32.40
CA ILE A 13 25.02 -14.80 31.29
C ILE A 13 24.71 -15.56 29.99
N LEU A 14 25.38 -16.68 29.71
CA LEU A 14 25.12 -17.47 28.49
C LEU A 14 23.76 -18.19 28.52
N ILE A 15 23.30 -18.64 29.69
CA ILE A 15 21.97 -19.27 29.82
C ILE A 15 20.85 -18.23 29.68
N VAL A 16 21.04 -17.01 30.21
CA VAL A 16 20.08 -15.90 30.04
C VAL A 16 20.05 -15.40 28.59
N ALA A 17 21.17 -15.43 27.88
CA ALA A 17 21.25 -15.04 26.46
C ALA A 17 20.64 -16.08 25.50
N ALA A 18 20.62 -17.37 25.85
CA ALA A 18 19.99 -18.41 25.03
C ALA A 18 18.47 -18.53 25.26
N ALA A 19 17.98 -18.25 26.47
CA ALA A 19 16.55 -18.29 26.79
C ALA A 19 15.76 -17.08 26.24
N SER A 20 16.45 -15.99 25.89
CA SER A 20 15.85 -14.77 25.34
C SER A 20 15.59 -14.82 23.83
N MET A 21 15.99 -15.91 23.15
CA MET A 21 15.76 -16.13 21.71
C MET A 21 14.59 -17.09 21.42
N LEU A 22 13.89 -17.59 22.44
CA LEU A 22 12.74 -18.51 22.28
C LEU A 22 11.38 -17.89 22.56
N VAL A 23 11.31 -16.56 22.73
CA VAL A 23 10.04 -15.85 22.85
C VAL A 23 10.07 -14.57 22.00
N THR A 24 10.18 -14.74 20.68
CA THR A 24 9.53 -13.77 19.78
C THR A 24 8.11 -14.26 19.58
N VAL A 25 7.21 -13.76 20.43
CA VAL A 25 5.78 -13.81 20.19
C VAL A 25 5.50 -13.29 18.79
N SER A 26 4.80 -14.11 18.00
CA SER A 26 4.12 -13.62 16.80
C SER A 26 3.02 -12.67 17.27
N GLU A 27 3.25 -11.36 17.21
CA GLU A 27 2.15 -10.40 17.28
C GLU A 27 1.46 -10.37 15.92
N ALA A 28 0.59 -11.35 15.69
CA ALA A 28 -0.53 -11.13 14.81
C ALA A 28 -1.40 -10.07 15.49
N ASN A 29 -1.35 -8.83 15.02
CA ASN A 29 -2.27 -7.77 15.38
C ASN A 29 -3.71 -8.31 15.31
N ARG A 30 -4.31 -8.53 16.48
CA ARG A 30 -5.63 -9.14 16.63
C ARG A 30 -6.64 -8.12 17.16
N ASP A 31 -6.56 -6.88 16.70
CA ASP A 31 -7.48 -5.81 17.11
C ASP A 31 -8.61 -5.54 16.11
N TRP A 32 -9.06 -6.57 15.37
CA TRP A 32 -10.21 -6.46 14.46
C TRP A 32 -11.43 -7.27 14.89
N TYR A 33 -11.57 -7.56 16.18
CA TYR A 33 -12.76 -8.20 16.70
C TYR A 33 -13.10 -7.69 18.10
N TYR A 34 -14.27 -7.07 18.20
CA TYR A 34 -14.93 -6.49 19.39
C TYR A 34 -14.58 -5.03 19.73
N GLY A 35 -15.53 -4.15 19.41
CA GLY A 35 -15.54 -2.77 19.88
C GLY A 35 -15.67 -2.70 21.41
N GLY A 36 -14.91 -1.77 21.99
CA GLY A 36 -14.94 -1.40 23.40
C GLY A 36 -13.95 -0.26 23.59
N GLY A 37 -14.47 0.90 24.02
CA GLY A 37 -13.87 2.21 23.75
C GLY A 37 -12.66 2.59 24.58
N PHE A 38 -11.92 3.58 24.06
CA PHE A 38 -11.00 4.40 24.83
C PHE A 38 -10.99 5.85 24.34
N ASN A 39 -11.12 6.76 25.30
CA ASN A 39 -11.05 8.21 25.18
C ASN A 39 -9.58 8.64 25.28
N TYR A 40 -9.02 9.16 24.19
CA TYR A 40 -7.83 9.99 24.21
C TYR A 40 -7.95 11.05 23.11
N THR A 41 -8.11 12.30 23.55
CA THR A 41 -7.91 13.52 22.78
C THR A 41 -6.49 13.60 22.27
N THR A 42 -6.22 12.99 21.11
CA THR A 42 -5.12 13.36 20.21
C THR A 42 -5.58 13.14 18.78
N HIS A 43 -5.23 14.09 17.94
CA HIS A 43 -5.72 14.32 16.58
C HIS A 43 -5.38 13.15 15.63
N TRP A 44 -6.29 12.16 15.53
CA TRP A 44 -6.26 11.11 14.51
C TRP A 44 -6.92 11.61 13.21
N PRO A 45 -6.41 11.27 12.01
CA PRO A 45 -6.87 11.84 10.74
C PRO A 45 -8.25 11.35 10.27
N TRP A 46 -8.95 10.56 11.08
CA TRP A 46 -10.34 10.12 10.87
C TRP A 46 -11.38 11.02 11.54
N GLY A 47 -10.98 12.22 11.98
CA GLY A 47 -11.95 13.27 12.29
C GLY A 47 -12.70 13.71 11.02
N PRO A 48 -13.95 14.19 11.12
CA PRO A 48 -14.68 14.67 9.95
C PRO A 48 -13.89 15.82 9.33
N ARG A 49 -13.20 15.56 8.22
CA ARG A 49 -12.62 16.62 7.41
C ARG A 49 -13.79 17.24 6.65
N ASN A 50 -14.05 18.52 6.93
CA ASN A 50 -14.94 19.37 6.14
C ASN A 50 -14.30 19.72 4.78
N ASP A 51 -13.65 18.75 4.14
CA ASP A 51 -13.24 18.86 2.75
C ASP A 51 -14.45 18.38 1.94
N SER A 52 -15.10 19.31 1.25
CA SER A 52 -16.26 19.10 0.40
C SER A 52 -15.92 18.24 -0.84
N HIS A 53 -15.52 16.99 -0.62
CA HIS A 53 -15.74 15.93 -1.58
C HIS A 53 -17.12 15.37 -1.24
N SER A 54 -18.09 15.56 -2.13
CA SER A 54 -19.40 14.94 -1.99
C SER A 54 -19.23 13.42 -1.89
N LEU A 55 -19.16 12.89 -0.67
CA LEU A 55 -19.43 11.50 -0.38
C LEU A 55 -20.94 11.33 -0.58
N ASN A 56 -21.36 11.35 -1.84
CA ASN A 56 -22.63 10.79 -2.21
C ASN A 56 -22.56 9.35 -1.73
N ASN A 57 -23.34 9.06 -0.68
CA ASN A 57 -23.70 7.70 -0.27
C ASN A 57 -24.58 7.08 -1.38
N THR A 58 -24.06 7.02 -2.60
CA THR A 58 -24.62 6.27 -3.70
C THR A 58 -23.93 4.91 -3.69
N ASN A 59 -24.70 3.84 -3.88
CA ASN A 59 -24.17 2.49 -4.12
C ASN A 59 -23.33 2.40 -5.40
N GLU A 60 -22.99 3.51 -6.03
CA GLU A 60 -22.30 3.59 -7.31
C GLU A 60 -20.79 3.52 -7.12
N PRO A 61 -20.08 2.80 -8.01
CA PRO A 61 -18.63 2.74 -8.00
C PRO A 61 -17.98 4.12 -8.05
N ASN A 62 -17.01 4.35 -7.17
CA ASN A 62 -16.23 5.58 -7.22
C ASN A 62 -15.29 5.55 -8.42
N LYS A 63 -15.08 6.70 -9.07
CA LYS A 63 -14.06 6.87 -10.12
C LYS A 63 -12.98 7.80 -9.58
N LEU A 64 -11.79 7.27 -9.32
CA LEU A 64 -10.67 8.00 -8.74
C LEU A 64 -9.54 8.17 -9.75
N ILE A 65 -9.05 9.40 -9.91
CA ILE A 65 -7.85 9.67 -10.70
C ILE A 65 -6.63 9.40 -9.81
N VAL A 66 -5.77 8.49 -10.24
CA VAL A 66 -4.56 8.11 -9.50
C VAL A 66 -3.61 9.30 -9.45
N GLY A 67 -3.24 9.72 -8.24
CA GLY A 67 -2.44 10.93 -8.00
C GLY A 67 -3.24 12.24 -8.02
N GLY A 68 -4.56 12.21 -8.23
CA GLY A 68 -5.37 13.43 -8.27
C GLY A 68 -4.95 14.35 -9.42
N SER A 69 -4.65 15.62 -9.12
CA SER A 69 -4.16 16.61 -10.09
C SER A 69 -2.75 16.35 -10.60
N ASP A 70 -1.92 15.68 -9.81
CA ASP A 70 -0.54 15.34 -10.19
C ASP A 70 -0.50 14.19 -11.20
N HIS A 71 -1.57 13.39 -11.27
CA HIS A 71 -1.69 12.22 -12.12
C HIS A 71 -0.60 11.14 -11.84
N TRP A 72 -0.32 10.28 -12.82
CA TRP A 72 0.65 9.18 -12.72
C TRP A 72 2.03 9.62 -13.25
N HIS A 73 2.96 9.98 -12.37
CA HIS A 73 4.29 10.47 -12.72
C HIS A 73 5.37 10.13 -11.68
N TYR A 74 6.61 10.35 -12.07
CA TYR A 74 7.80 10.08 -11.25
C TYR A 74 7.90 11.04 -10.05
N GLY A 75 8.21 10.50 -8.86
CA GLY A 75 8.52 11.28 -7.66
C GLY A 75 7.34 11.63 -6.77
N PHE A 76 6.13 11.18 -7.10
CA PHE A 76 4.92 11.41 -6.30
C PHE A 76 4.74 10.35 -5.20
N ASN A 77 4.19 10.76 -4.05
CA ASN A 77 3.97 9.85 -2.92
C ASN A 77 2.59 9.17 -3.00
N TYR A 78 2.50 8.12 -3.82
CA TYR A 78 1.25 7.38 -4.00
C TYR A 78 0.77 6.63 -2.76
N SER A 79 1.66 6.30 -1.81
CA SER A 79 1.25 5.70 -0.54
C SER A 79 0.40 6.65 0.29
N VAL A 80 0.77 7.93 0.34
CA VAL A 80 -0.01 8.97 1.04
C VAL A 80 -1.32 9.23 0.30
N TRP A 81 -1.28 9.33 -1.04
CA TRP A 81 -2.49 9.48 -1.84
C TRP A 81 -3.47 8.32 -1.62
N ALA A 82 -2.99 7.07 -1.69
CA ALA A 82 -3.83 5.89 -1.47
C ALA A 82 -4.40 5.87 -0.05
N PHE A 83 -3.60 6.24 0.96
CA PHE A 83 -4.06 6.35 2.34
C PHE A 83 -5.20 7.38 2.49
N GLN A 84 -5.05 8.56 1.89
CA GLN A 84 -6.04 9.65 1.98
C GLN A 84 -7.33 9.36 1.22
N ASN A 85 -7.29 8.52 0.18
CA ASN A 85 -8.45 8.14 -0.63
C ASN A 85 -9.13 6.85 -0.12
N ASN A 86 -8.70 6.29 1.01
CA ASN A 86 -9.38 5.16 1.62
C ASN A 86 -10.74 5.53 2.24
N PRO A 87 -11.69 4.58 2.32
CA PRO A 87 -11.59 3.20 1.81
C PRO A 87 -11.88 3.09 0.30
N PHE A 88 -11.14 2.21 -0.39
CA PHE A 88 -11.51 1.74 -1.72
C PHE A 88 -12.54 0.62 -1.61
N TYR A 89 -13.39 0.48 -2.63
CA TYR A 89 -14.39 -0.58 -2.68
C TYR A 89 -14.27 -1.44 -3.94
N VAL A 90 -14.81 -2.66 -3.86
CA VAL A 90 -15.01 -3.49 -5.04
C VAL A 90 -15.89 -2.74 -6.04
N ASN A 91 -15.49 -2.84 -7.32
CA ASN A 91 -16.00 -2.12 -8.49
C ASN A 91 -15.55 -0.68 -8.66
N ASP A 92 -14.87 -0.07 -7.67
CA ASP A 92 -14.27 1.26 -7.88
C ASP A 92 -13.31 1.24 -9.07
N VAL A 93 -13.24 2.39 -9.76
CA VAL A 93 -12.47 2.59 -10.98
C VAL A 93 -11.30 3.51 -10.70
N LEU A 94 -10.08 2.99 -10.87
CA LEU A 94 -8.86 3.77 -10.86
C LEU A 94 -8.56 4.27 -12.28
N VAL A 95 -8.30 5.55 -12.44
CA VAL A 95 -7.99 6.19 -13.72
C VAL A 95 -6.55 6.65 -13.71
N PHE A 96 -5.74 6.06 -14.56
CA PHE A 96 -4.33 6.39 -14.73
C PHE A 96 -4.19 7.36 -15.90
N LYS A 97 -3.73 8.57 -15.61
CA LYS A 97 -3.42 9.60 -16.60
C LYS A 97 -1.93 9.86 -16.63
N TYR A 98 -1.33 9.88 -17.81
CA TYR A 98 0.07 10.18 -18.03
C TYR A 98 0.32 10.51 -19.49
N ASP A 99 1.36 11.31 -19.74
CA ASP A 99 1.67 11.75 -21.09
C ASP A 99 2.12 10.60 -22.00
N PRO A 100 1.65 10.56 -23.25
CA PRO A 100 2.11 9.58 -24.24
C PRO A 100 3.54 9.90 -24.71
N PRO A 101 4.21 8.94 -25.38
CA PRO A 101 5.56 9.13 -25.93
C PRO A 101 5.72 10.33 -26.87
N SER A 102 4.65 10.82 -27.48
CA SER A 102 4.67 12.00 -28.36
C SER A 102 4.79 13.33 -27.61
N LYS A 103 4.50 13.37 -26.30
CA LYS A 103 4.53 14.61 -25.48
C LYS A 103 5.73 14.68 -24.54
N THR A 104 6.31 13.53 -24.17
CA THR A 104 7.41 13.47 -23.20
C THR A 104 8.37 12.31 -23.50
N PRO A 105 9.69 12.50 -23.28
CA PRO A 105 10.64 11.38 -23.30
C PRO A 105 10.52 10.49 -22.05
N PHE A 106 9.83 10.94 -20.99
CA PHE A 106 9.62 10.18 -19.76
C PHE A 106 8.39 9.30 -19.89
N HIS A 107 8.57 8.11 -20.43
CA HIS A 107 7.47 7.18 -20.64
C HIS A 107 6.97 6.60 -19.33
N HIS A 108 5.66 6.37 -19.24
CA HIS A 108 5.02 5.74 -18.09
C HIS A 108 4.12 4.60 -18.56
N SER A 109 4.01 3.56 -17.74
CA SER A 109 3.10 2.44 -17.97
C SER A 109 2.54 2.00 -16.62
N VAL A 110 1.58 1.07 -16.67
CA VAL A 110 0.98 0.51 -15.47
C VAL A 110 1.06 -1.00 -15.54
N TYR A 111 1.71 -1.57 -14.53
CA TYR A 111 1.81 -3.00 -14.32
C TYR A 111 1.11 -3.39 -13.01
N LEU A 112 0.56 -4.60 -13.00
CA LEU A 112 0.04 -5.25 -11.79
C LEU A 112 1.02 -6.34 -11.34
N LEU A 113 1.49 -6.24 -10.11
CA LEU A 113 2.36 -7.24 -9.51
C LEU A 113 1.57 -8.36 -8.81
N PRO A 114 2.11 -9.59 -8.80
CA PRO A 114 1.37 -10.76 -8.32
C PRO A 114 1.25 -10.83 -6.80
N ASN A 115 2.14 -10.18 -6.05
CA ASN A 115 2.18 -10.26 -4.58
C ASN A 115 3.01 -9.12 -3.96
N MET A 116 2.93 -9.03 -2.64
CA MET A 116 3.62 -8.01 -1.83
C MET A 116 5.15 -8.07 -1.98
N TRP A 117 5.75 -9.26 -2.08
CA TRP A 117 7.21 -9.37 -2.20
C TRP A 117 7.71 -8.70 -3.47
N SER A 118 7.13 -9.04 -4.63
CA SER A 118 7.46 -8.40 -5.89
C SER A 118 7.21 -6.88 -5.85
N TYR A 119 6.18 -6.42 -5.14
CA TYR A 119 5.90 -4.98 -4.95
C TYR A 119 6.97 -4.25 -4.14
N MET A 120 7.42 -4.86 -3.04
CA MET A 120 8.45 -4.27 -2.19
C MET A 120 9.78 -4.15 -2.95
N THR A 121 10.16 -5.18 -3.70
CA THR A 121 11.43 -5.26 -4.44
C THR A 121 11.37 -4.66 -5.84
N CYS A 122 10.19 -4.27 -6.33
CA CYS A 122 9.97 -3.89 -7.73
C CYS A 122 10.40 -4.96 -8.73
N ASP A 123 10.21 -6.24 -8.38
CA ASP A 123 10.46 -7.37 -9.28
C ASP A 123 9.35 -7.47 -10.33
N LEU A 124 9.68 -7.06 -11.55
CA LEU A 124 8.76 -7.04 -12.69
C LEU A 124 8.70 -8.37 -13.47
N SER A 125 9.47 -9.39 -13.09
CA SER A 125 9.60 -10.65 -13.86
C SER A 125 8.27 -11.37 -14.12
N ARG A 126 7.31 -11.23 -13.21
CA ARG A 126 5.95 -11.78 -13.30
C ARG A 126 4.87 -10.69 -13.32
N ALA A 127 5.25 -9.46 -13.61
CA ALA A 127 4.32 -8.35 -13.67
C ALA A 127 3.42 -8.47 -14.91
N LYS A 128 2.15 -8.14 -14.76
CA LYS A 128 1.22 -8.04 -15.87
C LYS A 128 1.12 -6.60 -16.34
N LEU A 129 1.50 -6.31 -17.58
CA LEU A 129 1.21 -5.03 -18.23
C LEU A 129 -0.31 -4.87 -18.35
N ILE A 130 -0.86 -3.82 -17.75
CA ILE A 130 -2.30 -3.50 -17.83
C ILE A 130 -2.55 -2.23 -18.63
N ALA A 131 -1.59 -1.31 -18.70
CA ALA A 131 -1.63 -0.13 -19.56
C ALA A 131 -0.25 0.19 -20.10
N ASN A 132 -0.13 0.26 -21.44
CA ASN A 132 1.10 0.65 -22.12
C ASN A 132 1.27 2.18 -22.18
N THR A 133 2.38 2.64 -22.75
CA THR A 133 2.78 4.05 -22.73
C THR A 133 1.83 5.02 -23.41
N THR A 134 0.94 4.57 -24.30
CA THR A 134 0.00 5.45 -25.00
C THR A 134 -1.38 5.52 -24.34
N GLN A 135 -1.70 4.55 -23.47
CA GLN A 135 -3.05 4.41 -22.90
C GLN A 135 -3.36 5.40 -21.76
N GLY A 136 -2.36 6.13 -21.26
CA GLY A 136 -2.54 7.17 -20.24
C GLY A 136 -3.04 8.51 -20.77
N ASP A 137 -3.04 8.73 -22.10
CA ASP A 137 -3.42 10.01 -22.68
C ASP A 137 -4.94 10.27 -22.63
N GLY A 138 -5.33 11.54 -22.79
CA GLY A 138 -6.73 11.96 -22.86
C GLY A 138 -7.56 11.60 -21.62
N GLU A 139 -8.53 10.69 -21.79
CA GLU A 139 -9.38 10.21 -20.70
C GLU A 139 -8.64 9.31 -19.69
N GLY A 140 -7.46 8.82 -20.05
CA GLY A 140 -6.65 7.91 -19.25
C GLY A 140 -7.12 6.46 -19.26
N PHE A 141 -6.25 5.58 -18.79
CA PHE A 141 -6.52 4.15 -18.66
C PHE A 141 -7.38 3.87 -17.42
N LYS A 142 -8.48 3.13 -17.59
CA LYS A 142 -9.41 2.79 -16.51
C LYS A 142 -9.20 1.35 -16.05
N PHE A 143 -8.96 1.16 -14.75
CA PHE A 143 -8.86 -0.14 -14.10
C PHE A 143 -9.95 -0.32 -13.06
N VAL A 144 -10.72 -1.40 -13.16
CA VAL A 144 -11.80 -1.72 -12.21
C VAL A 144 -11.29 -2.68 -11.13
N LEU A 145 -11.50 -2.34 -9.86
CA LEU A 145 -11.17 -3.17 -8.70
C LEU A 145 -12.20 -4.30 -8.53
N LYS A 146 -12.11 -5.34 -9.37
CA LYS A 146 -13.17 -6.38 -9.49
C LYS A 146 -13.26 -7.38 -8.34
N LYS A 147 -12.26 -7.48 -7.47
CA LYS A 147 -12.15 -8.55 -6.46
C LYS A 147 -11.77 -8.00 -5.10
N TRP A 148 -12.24 -8.66 -4.05
CA TRP A 148 -11.79 -8.45 -2.67
C TRP A 148 -10.41 -9.12 -2.49
N GLN A 149 -9.36 -8.47 -2.97
CA GLN A 149 -7.96 -8.90 -2.85
C GLN A 149 -7.03 -7.68 -2.98
N PRO A 150 -5.77 -7.75 -2.53
CA PRO A 150 -4.83 -6.65 -2.76
C PRO A 150 -4.47 -6.52 -4.25
N TYR A 151 -4.30 -5.28 -4.69
CA TYR A 151 -3.78 -4.92 -6.00
C TYR A 151 -2.51 -4.10 -5.84
N TYR A 152 -1.44 -4.51 -6.52
CA TYR A 152 -0.11 -3.88 -6.42
C TYR A 152 0.24 -3.21 -7.75
N PHE A 153 0.05 -1.89 -7.84
CA PHE A 153 0.28 -1.14 -9.07
C PHE A 153 1.67 -0.51 -9.07
N VAL A 154 2.36 -0.60 -10.21
CA VAL A 154 3.70 -0.02 -10.40
C VAL A 154 3.89 0.50 -11.81
N CYS A 155 4.86 1.40 -12.00
CA CYS A 155 5.37 1.76 -13.32
C CYS A 155 6.51 0.82 -13.70
N GLY A 156 6.42 0.20 -14.87
CA GLY A 156 7.44 -0.75 -15.36
C GLY A 156 8.55 -0.11 -16.19
N GLU A 157 8.40 1.17 -16.55
CA GLU A 157 9.35 1.86 -17.42
C GLU A 157 10.74 2.06 -16.78
N SER A 158 11.72 2.32 -17.66
CA SER A 158 13.13 2.48 -17.29
C SER A 158 13.69 1.27 -16.53
N GLY A 159 13.31 0.06 -16.93
CA GLY A 159 13.78 -1.18 -16.29
C GLY A 159 13.39 -1.31 -14.82
N GLY A 160 12.26 -0.71 -14.41
CA GLY A 160 11.77 -0.71 -13.03
C GLY A 160 12.32 0.41 -12.14
N LEU A 161 13.18 1.29 -12.66
CA LEU A 161 13.68 2.47 -11.92
C LEU A 161 12.54 3.39 -11.47
N HIS A 162 11.48 3.53 -12.28
CA HIS A 162 10.32 4.34 -11.91
C HIS A 162 9.60 3.78 -10.67
N CYS A 163 9.52 2.45 -10.53
CA CYS A 163 8.97 1.80 -9.35
C CYS A 163 9.88 1.98 -8.12
N ARG A 164 11.18 1.70 -8.28
CA ARG A 164 12.13 1.62 -7.16
C ARG A 164 12.53 3.00 -6.64
N ASP A 165 12.96 3.87 -7.54
CA ASP A 165 13.59 5.15 -7.21
C ASP A 165 12.57 6.29 -7.40
N GLY A 166 11.74 6.19 -8.44
CA GLY A 166 10.66 7.14 -8.71
C GLY A 166 9.43 7.00 -7.83
N ARG A 167 9.38 5.95 -7.00
CA ARG A 167 8.25 5.64 -6.09
C ARG A 167 6.90 5.58 -6.81
N MET A 168 6.89 5.30 -8.11
CA MET A 168 5.68 5.13 -8.92
C MET A 168 5.06 3.77 -8.64
N LYS A 169 4.57 3.62 -7.41
CA LYS A 169 3.96 2.39 -6.91
C LYS A 169 3.01 2.65 -5.76
N PHE A 170 1.92 1.90 -5.72
CA PHE A 170 1.02 1.85 -4.57
C PHE A 170 0.28 0.53 -4.56
N PHE A 171 -0.38 0.24 -3.45
CA PHE A 171 -1.31 -0.88 -3.38
C PHE A 171 -2.61 -0.45 -2.73
N VAL A 172 -3.68 -1.16 -3.07
CA VAL A 172 -5.01 -0.96 -2.48
C VAL A 172 -5.63 -2.32 -2.15
N MET A 173 -6.42 -2.35 -1.09
CA MET A 173 -7.24 -3.49 -0.70
C MET A 173 -8.70 -3.05 -0.73
N PRO A 174 -9.40 -3.15 -1.88
CA PRO A 174 -10.80 -2.78 -1.97
C PRO A 174 -11.63 -3.59 -0.99
N MET A 175 -12.51 -2.95 -0.24
CA MET A 175 -13.46 -3.58 0.67
C MET A 175 -14.78 -3.91 -0.03
N LEU A 176 -15.57 -4.81 0.54
CA LEU A 176 -16.95 -4.98 0.13
C LEU A 176 -17.76 -3.77 0.61
N ARG A 177 -18.60 -3.20 -0.26
CA ARG A 177 -19.55 -2.16 0.16
C ARG A 177 -20.52 -2.77 1.16
N ARG A 178 -20.64 -2.18 2.35
CA ARG A 178 -21.74 -2.50 3.25
C ARG A 178 -23.02 -2.01 2.60
N TRP A 179 -23.91 -2.94 2.27
CA TRP A 179 -25.27 -2.60 1.89
C TRP A 179 -26.02 -2.17 3.15
N HIS A 180 -26.47 -0.92 3.19
CA HIS A 180 -27.53 -0.53 4.10
C HIS A 180 -28.84 -0.91 3.42
N TYR A 181 -29.54 -1.89 4.00
CA TYR A 181 -30.92 -2.23 3.65
C TYR A 181 -31.88 -1.22 4.27
#